data_AF-A0A833M0Y0-F1
#
_entry.id   AF-A0A833M0Y0-F1
#
_cell.length_a   1.000
_cell.length_b   1.000
_cell.length_c   1.000
_cell.angle_alpha   90.00
_cell.angle_beta   90.00
_cell.angle_gamma   90.00
#
_symmetry.space_group_name_H-M   'P 1'
#
loop_
_entity.id
_entity.type
_entity.pdbx_description
1 polymer ?
#
loop_
_entity_poly.entity_id
_entity_poly.type
_entity_poly.pdbx_seq_one_letter_code
_entity_poly.pdbx_strand_id
1 'polypeptide(L)'
;MTLDEYLRVGETVVLGSHTFAAEEIKAFARKFDPQPFHVDEEAARKSVFGQLCASGWHTASMWMRYNLKAREDNAERPWEGPGPRPEFG
;
A
#
# COMPACT_ATOMS: atom_id res chain seq x y z
N MET A 1 22.94 16.60 -10.68
CA MET A 1 22.01 15.45 -10.59
C MET A 1 21.28 15.28 -11.91
N THR A 2 21.17 14.06 -12.42
CA THR A 2 20.35 13.71 -13.60
C THR A 2 18.87 13.58 -13.23
N LEU A 3 17.98 13.52 -14.22
CA LEU A 3 16.55 13.31 -13.96
C LEU A 3 16.29 11.95 -13.30
N ASP A 4 17.00 10.91 -13.74
CA ASP A 4 16.84 9.55 -13.20
C ASP A 4 17.25 9.47 -11.73
N GLU A 5 18.36 10.13 -11.36
CA GLU A 5 18.81 10.26 -9.96
C GLU A 5 17.83 11.08 -9.11
N TYR A 6 17.23 12.13 -9.68
CA TYR A 6 16.21 12.93 -9.00
C TYR A 6 14.91 12.14 -8.78
N LEU A 7 14.50 11.33 -9.76
CA LEU A 7 13.35 10.44 -9.68
C LEU A 7 13.63 9.15 -8.89
N ARG A 8 14.89 8.90 -8.50
CA ARG A 8 15.34 7.70 -7.77
C ARG A 8 15.03 6.40 -8.52
N VAL A 9 15.24 6.41 -9.84
CA VAL A 9 15.02 5.23 -10.68
C VAL A 9 15.92 4.09 -10.21
N GLY A 10 15.32 2.93 -9.93
CA GLY A 10 16.04 1.74 -9.45
C GLY A 10 16.20 1.67 -7.93
N GLU A 11 15.86 2.72 -7.18
CA GLU A 11 15.89 2.66 -5.72
C GLU A 11 14.71 1.85 -5.16
N THR A 12 14.96 1.09 -4.09
CA THR A 12 13.92 0.39 -3.33
C THR A 12 13.56 1.19 -2.08
N VAL A 13 12.29 1.57 -1.95
CA VAL A 13 11.79 2.31 -0.78
C VAL A 13 11.04 1.35 0.14
N VAL A 14 11.47 1.27 1.40
CA VAL A 14 10.77 0.52 2.44
C VAL A 14 9.60 1.37 2.95
N LEU A 15 8.37 0.90 2.78
CA LEU A 15 7.16 1.65 3.14
C LEU A 15 6.72 1.45 4.60
N GLY A 16 7.23 0.41 5.26
CA GLY A 16 6.80 -0.02 6.60
C GLY A 16 6.05 -1.35 6.57
N SER A 17 5.40 -1.68 7.68
CA SER A 17 4.69 -2.95 7.86
C SER A 17 3.31 -2.75 8.49
N HIS A 18 2.38 -3.63 8.14
CA HIS A 18 1.04 -3.65 8.71
C HIS A 18 0.63 -5.07 9.08
N THR A 19 0.17 -5.25 10.31
CA THR A 19 -0.41 -6.51 10.78
C THR A 19 -1.92 -6.42 10.70
N PHE A 20 -2.51 -7.19 9.79
CA PHE A 20 -3.96 -7.23 9.62
C PHE A 20 -4.59 -8.08 10.72
N ALA A 21 -5.29 -7.43 11.66
CA ALA A 21 -6.08 -8.14 12.67
C ALA A 21 -7.40 -8.65 12.07
N ALA A 22 -7.89 -9.80 12.54
CA ALA A 22 -9.12 -10.41 12.03
C ALA A 22 -10.33 -9.46 12.08
N GLU A 23 -10.48 -8.68 13.15
CA GLU A 23 -11.59 -7.72 13.26
C GLU A 23 -11.49 -6.58 12.25
N GLU A 24 -10.27 -6.11 11.96
CA GLU A 24 -10.06 -5.07 10.94
C GLU A 24 -10.37 -5.61 9.54
N ILE A 25 -9.91 -6.83 9.23
CA ILE A 25 -10.22 -7.54 7.98
C ILE A 25 -11.74 -7.61 7.78
N LYS A 26 -12.46 -8.14 8.77
CA LYS A 26 -13.92 -8.30 8.70
C LYS A 26 -14.63 -6.95 8.61
N ALA A 27 -14.16 -5.93 9.31
CA ALA A 27 -14.74 -4.58 9.27
C ALA A 27 -14.60 -3.94 7.88
N PHE A 28 -13.43 -4.03 7.26
CA PHE A 28 -13.22 -3.54 5.89
C PHE A 28 -14.07 -4.32 4.89
N ALA A 29 -14.00 -5.66 4.96
CA ALA A 29 -14.70 -6.55 4.04
C ALA A 29 -16.21 -6.35 4.07
N ARG A 30 -16.83 -6.24 5.25
CA ARG A 30 -18.27 -5.94 5.37
C ARG A 30 -18.71 -4.68 4.63
N LYS A 31 -17.81 -3.70 4.49
CA LYS A 31 -18.12 -2.42 3.84
C LYS A 31 -17.82 -2.43 2.35
N PHE A 32 -16.73 -3.06 1.93
CA PHE A 32 -16.19 -2.85 0.59
C PHE A 32 -16.01 -4.14 -0.23
N ASP A 33 -15.92 -5.30 0.42
CA ASP A 33 -15.67 -6.57 -0.24
C ASP A 33 -16.28 -7.74 0.56
N PRO A 34 -17.63 -7.86 0.61
CA PRO A 34 -18.33 -8.75 1.53
C PRO A 34 -18.36 -10.21 1.03
N GLN A 35 -17.25 -10.70 0.49
CA GLN A 35 -17.12 -12.12 0.13
C GLN A 35 -16.99 -12.98 1.40
N PRO A 36 -17.61 -14.17 1.47
CA PRO A 36 -17.68 -14.98 2.69
C PRO A 36 -16.32 -15.23 3.36
N PHE A 37 -15.29 -15.50 2.58
CA PHE A 37 -13.93 -15.79 3.06
C PHE A 37 -13.17 -14.59 3.64
N HIS A 38 -13.74 -13.38 3.57
CA HIS A 38 -13.23 -12.18 4.22
C HIS A 38 -14.01 -11.76 5.47
N VAL A 39 -15.18 -12.37 5.74
CA VAL A 39 -16.08 -11.94 6.82
C VAL A 39 -16.38 -13.01 7.87
N ASP A 40 -16.09 -14.27 7.57
CA ASP A 40 -16.37 -15.42 8.43
C ASP A 40 -15.28 -16.50 8.30
N GLU A 41 -14.69 -16.89 9.42
CA GLU A 41 -13.58 -17.83 9.49
C GLU A 41 -13.97 -19.24 9.01
N GLU A 42 -15.20 -19.70 9.28
CA GLU A 42 -15.67 -21.05 8.93
C GLU A 42 -16.02 -21.17 7.45
N ALA A 43 -16.57 -20.12 6.85
CA ALA A 43 -16.73 -19.99 5.42
C ALA A 43 -15.37 -19.93 4.71
N ALA A 44 -14.41 -19.20 5.29
CA ALA A 44 -13.07 -19.08 4.74
C ALA A 44 -12.31 -20.41 4.69
N ARG A 45 -12.48 -21.29 5.71
CA ARG A 45 -11.93 -22.66 5.72
C ARG A 45 -12.37 -23.51 4.52
N LYS A 46 -13.54 -23.23 3.97
CA LYS A 46 -14.11 -23.95 2.81
C LYS A 46 -13.73 -23.31 1.47
N SER A 47 -12.99 -22.20 1.49
CA SER A 47 -12.53 -21.50 0.31
C SER A 47 -11.15 -21.97 -0.15
N VAL A 48 -10.73 -21.54 -1.33
CA VAL A 48 -9.36 -21.71 -1.86
C VAL A 48 -8.28 -21.17 -0.91
N PHE A 49 -8.61 -20.18 -0.08
CA PHE A 49 -7.65 -19.62 0.88
C PHE A 49 -7.45 -20.50 2.13
N GLY A 50 -8.41 -21.38 2.44
CA GLY A 50 -8.35 -22.29 3.60
C GLY A 50 -8.40 -21.62 4.99
N GLN A 51 -8.43 -20.29 5.05
CA GLN A 51 -8.51 -19.48 6.27
C GLN A 51 -8.98 -18.07 5.93
N LEU A 52 -9.34 -17.30 6.96
CA LEU A 52 -9.67 -15.88 6.81
C LEU A 52 -8.48 -15.13 6.22
N CYS A 53 -8.73 -14.33 5.19
CA CYS A 53 -7.72 -13.47 4.58
C CYS A 53 -8.24 -12.05 4.41
N ALA A 54 -7.33 -11.07 4.38
CA ALA A 54 -7.68 -9.71 4.03
C ALA A 54 -8.12 -9.62 2.56
N SER A 55 -9.04 -8.73 2.25
CA SER A 55 -9.35 -8.38 0.86
C SER A 55 -8.11 -7.80 0.17
N GLY A 56 -7.98 -8.07 -1.14
CA GLY A 56 -6.97 -7.42 -1.98
C GLY A 56 -7.12 -5.90 -1.98
N TRP A 57 -8.34 -5.38 -1.89
CA TRP A 57 -8.61 -3.95 -1.79
C TRP A 57 -8.21 -3.36 -0.43
N HIS A 58 -8.37 -4.13 0.65
CA HIS A 58 -7.86 -3.73 1.98
C HIS A 58 -6.33 -3.62 1.94
N THR A 59 -5.68 -4.63 1.36
CA THR A 59 -4.23 -4.67 1.20
C THR A 59 -3.71 -3.50 0.37
N ALA A 60 -4.34 -3.22 -0.78
CA ALA A 60 -3.99 -2.09 -1.64
C ALA A 60 -4.20 -0.73 -0.95
N SER A 61 -5.28 -0.59 -0.17
CA SER A 61 -5.56 0.63 0.60
C SER A 61 -4.49 0.87 1.67
N MET A 62 -4.07 -0.18 2.37
CA MET A 62 -2.97 -0.07 3.33
C MET A 62 -1.66 0.25 2.65
N TRP A 63 -1.34 -0.41 1.52
CA TRP A 63 -0.16 -0.05 0.72
C TRP A 63 -0.15 1.43 0.36
N MET A 64 -1.27 1.99 -0.13
CA MET A 64 -1.35 3.42 -0.49
C MET A 64 -1.11 4.31 0.73
N ARG A 65 -1.69 3.98 1.89
CA ARG A 65 -1.46 4.72 3.14
C ARG A 65 0.02 4.78 3.51
N TYR A 66 0.73 3.64 3.45
CA TYR A 66 2.15 3.59 3.75
C TYR A 66 3.01 4.22 2.64
N ASN A 67 2.57 4.15 1.39
CA ASN A 67 3.22 4.84 0.27
C ASN A 67 3.20 6.36 0.48
N LEU A 68 2.05 6.93 0.82
CA LEU A 68 1.93 8.36 1.12
C LEU A 68 2.78 8.76 2.32
N LYS A 69 2.74 7.98 3.40
CA LYS A 69 3.60 8.21 4.57
C LYS A 69 5.09 8.20 4.21
N ALA A 70 5.54 7.22 3.43
CA ALA A 70 6.93 7.15 3.00
C ALA A 70 7.31 8.34 2.09
N ARG A 71 6.38 8.86 1.28
CA ARG A 71 6.62 10.07 0.48
C ARG A 71 6.79 11.31 1.35
N GLU A 72 6.00 11.44 2.42
CA GLU A 72 6.12 12.52 3.41
C GLU A 72 7.44 12.44 4.18
N ASP A 73 7.80 11.25 4.67
CA ASP A 73 9.01 11.02 5.47
C ASP A 73 10.29 11.21 4.61
N ASN A 74 10.24 10.85 3.32
CA ASN A 74 11.34 11.04 2.36
C ASN A 74 11.27 12.39 1.63
N ALA A 75 10.94 13.46 2.37
CA ALA A 75 10.69 14.83 1.93
C ALA A 75 11.45 15.25 0.65
N GLU A 76 10.78 16.05 -0.19
CA GLU A 76 11.25 16.45 -1.52
C GLU A 76 12.75 16.74 -1.58
N ARG A 77 13.48 15.92 -2.33
CA ARG A 77 14.89 16.16 -2.60
C ARG A 77 15.01 17.43 -3.45
N PRO A 78 15.88 18.39 -3.07
CA PRO A 78 16.06 19.58 -3.89
C PRO A 78 16.62 19.20 -5.27
N TRP A 79 16.17 19.91 -6.31
CA TRP A 79 16.75 19.77 -7.64
C TRP A 79 18.12 20.45 -7.70
N GLU A 80 19.15 19.65 -7.88
CA GLU A 80 20.55 20.08 -8.05
C GLU A 80 21.09 19.72 -9.46
N GLY A 81 20.18 19.56 -10.42
CA GLY A 81 20.54 19.38 -11.83
C GLY A 81 20.66 20.71 -12.57
N PRO A 82 21.10 20.68 -13.84
CA PRO A 82 21.21 21.89 -14.66
C PRO A 82 19.82 22.45 -15.00
N GLY A 83 19.70 23.77 -15.04
CA GLY A 83 18.45 24.46 -15.42
C GLY A 83 17.39 24.48 -14.32
N PRO A 84 16.18 25.00 -14.62
CA PRO A 84 15.09 25.06 -13.66
C PRO A 84 14.62 23.65 -13.24
N ARG A 85 14.01 23.56 -12.06
CA ARG A 85 13.40 22.31 -11.58
C ARG A 85 12.37 21.81 -12.59
N PRO A 86 12.37 20.52 -12.97
CA PRO A 86 11.35 19.96 -13.85
C PRO A 86 9.95 20.12 -13.25
N GLU A 87 9.02 20.62 -14.05
CA GLU A 87 7.59 20.69 -13.72
C GLU A 87 6.90 19.44 -14.27
N PHE A 88 6.10 18.79 -13.41
CA PHE A 88 5.25 17.66 -13.78
C PHE A 88 3.80 18.10 -13.59
N GLY A 89 2.91 17.64 -14.47
CA GLY A 89 1.51 18.06 -14.51
C GLY A 89 0.72 17.82 -13.23
#